data_AF-A0A951BLB8-F1
#
_entry.id   AF-A0A951BLB8-F1
#
_cell.length_a   1.000
_cell.length_b   1.000
_cell.length_c   1.000
_cell.angle_alpha   90.00
_cell.angle_beta   90.00
_cell.angle_gamma   90.00
#
_symmetry.space_group_name_H-M   'P 1'
#
loop_
_entity.id
_entity.type
_entity.pdbx_description
1 polymer ?
#
loop_
_entity_poly.entity_id
_entity_poly.type
_entity_poly.pdbx_seq_one_letter_code
_entity_poly.pdbx_strand_id
1 'polypeptide(L)'
;LEEVYEDQLKCADLVILNKTDLLDAASTARVAGDIERSVMRAVKVVATREGRVDAAVLLGLGAAAEDDLDARPSHHDGEAAHDHDDFDSFTVELPPIEDADNLIDRLADVAQRHDILRMKGFVEVRGKPMRLLVQGVGNRFRQQFDRPWPPGEKRVSRLVVIGEKGMDRAAIAAALE
;
A
#
# COMPACT_ATOMS: atom_id res chain seq x y z
N LEU A 1 -9.52 10.33 7.98
CA LEU A 1 -8.92 8.97 7.96
C LEU A 1 -9.80 7.95 8.68
N GLU A 2 -10.19 8.21 9.93
CA GLU A 2 -11.04 7.29 10.73
C GLU A 2 -12.41 7.05 10.10
N GLU A 3 -13.06 8.11 9.62
CA GLU A 3 -14.38 8.05 8.94
C GLU A 3 -14.38 7.14 7.69
N VAL A 4 -13.45 7.37 6.75
CA VAL A 4 -13.35 6.55 5.51
C VAL A 4 -13.03 5.09 5.83
N TYR A 5 -12.18 4.84 6.83
CA TYR A 5 -11.86 3.49 7.27
C TYR A 5 -13.10 2.78 7.84
N GLU A 6 -13.87 3.48 8.67
CA GLU A 6 -15.11 2.94 9.22
C GLU A 6 -16.16 2.67 8.13
N ASP A 7 -16.35 3.57 7.17
CA ASP A 7 -17.30 3.35 6.06
C ASP A 7 -16.92 2.15 5.21
N GLN A 8 -15.63 2.01 4.88
CA GLN A 8 -15.13 0.86 4.12
C GLN A 8 -15.39 -0.46 4.86
N LEU A 9 -15.27 -0.48 6.19
CA LEU A 9 -15.59 -1.65 6.98
C LEU A 9 -17.09 -1.91 7.10
N LYS A 10 -17.91 -0.87 7.33
CA LYS A 10 -19.37 -0.98 7.47
C LYS A 10 -20.03 -1.50 6.19
N CYS A 11 -19.52 -1.10 5.02
CA CYS A 11 -20.03 -1.55 3.73
C CYS A 11 -19.59 -2.97 3.33
N ALA A 12 -18.55 -3.53 3.96
CA ALA A 12 -17.92 -4.76 3.51
C ALA A 12 -18.76 -6.03 3.81
N ASP A 13 -18.79 -6.95 2.85
CA ASP A 13 -19.25 -8.34 3.02
C ASP A 13 -18.14 -9.30 3.43
N LEU A 14 -16.93 -8.92 3.05
CA LEU A 14 -15.71 -9.71 3.18
C LEU A 14 -14.57 -8.74 3.46
N VAL A 15 -13.83 -8.99 4.52
CA VAL A 15 -12.61 -8.24 4.85
C VAL A 15 -11.40 -9.14 4.59
N ILE A 16 -10.53 -8.71 3.69
CA ILE A 16 -9.25 -9.37 3.44
C ILE A 16 -8.19 -8.77 4.36
N LEU A 17 -7.86 -9.49 5.43
CA LEU A 17 -6.77 -9.12 6.33
C LEU A 17 -5.44 -9.59 5.74
N ASN A 18 -4.77 -8.73 4.97
CA ASN A 18 -3.47 -9.03 4.36
C ASN A 18 -2.29 -8.71 5.29
N LYS A 19 -1.10 -9.21 4.93
CA LYS A 19 0.18 -9.08 5.65
C LYS A 19 0.22 -9.86 6.97
N THR A 20 -0.56 -10.94 7.08
CA THR A 20 -0.49 -11.82 8.26
C THR A 20 0.84 -12.57 8.38
N ASP A 21 1.71 -12.52 7.37
CA ASP A 21 3.10 -12.95 7.44
C ASP A 21 3.97 -12.07 8.35
N LEU A 22 3.52 -10.84 8.66
CA LEU A 22 4.20 -9.89 9.54
C LEU A 22 3.64 -9.87 10.97
N LEU A 23 2.63 -10.68 11.26
CA LEU A 23 1.96 -10.72 12.56
C LEU A 23 2.07 -12.11 13.19
N ASP A 24 2.18 -12.16 14.51
CA ASP A 24 1.98 -13.39 15.25
C ASP A 24 0.48 -13.74 15.36
N ALA A 25 0.20 -14.96 15.82
CA ALA A 25 -1.17 -15.46 15.95
C ALA A 25 -2.01 -14.60 16.91
N ALA A 26 -1.40 -14.13 18.01
CA ALA A 26 -2.07 -13.28 18.99
C ALA A 26 -2.45 -11.91 18.39
N SER A 27 -1.55 -11.28 17.64
CA SER A 27 -1.81 -10.00 16.99
C SER A 27 -2.81 -10.12 15.85
N THR A 28 -2.78 -11.22 15.12
CA THR A 28 -3.78 -11.48 14.06
C THR A 28 -5.17 -11.65 14.67
N ALA A 29 -5.29 -12.43 15.76
CA ALA A 29 -6.56 -12.60 16.47
C ALA A 29 -7.07 -11.29 17.08
N ARG A 30 -6.18 -10.46 17.63
CA ARG A 30 -6.52 -9.12 18.14
C ARG A 30 -7.11 -8.25 17.03
N VAL A 31 -6.41 -8.11 15.89
CA VAL A 31 -6.87 -7.27 14.78
C VAL A 31 -8.19 -7.78 14.19
N ALA A 32 -8.36 -9.10 14.05
CA ALA A 32 -9.63 -9.67 13.63
C ALA A 32 -10.76 -9.32 14.60
N GLY A 33 -10.52 -9.44 15.91
CA GLY A 33 -11.48 -9.04 16.92
C GLY A 33 -11.77 -7.54 16.94
N ASP A 34 -10.78 -6.69 16.64
CA ASP A 34 -10.96 -5.24 16.52
C ASP A 34 -11.91 -4.92 15.36
N ILE A 35 -11.67 -5.54 14.18
CA ILE A 35 -12.55 -5.41 13.00
C ILE A 35 -13.97 -5.85 13.33
N GLU A 36 -14.14 -7.03 13.96
CA GLU A 36 -15.46 -7.57 14.34
C GLU A 36 -16.23 -6.65 15.29
N ARG A 37 -15.54 -5.88 16.14
CA ARG A 37 -16.18 -4.91 17.05
C ARG A 37 -16.52 -3.59 16.36
N SER A 38 -15.82 -3.23 15.29
CA SER A 38 -16.05 -2.00 14.53
C SER A 38 -17.22 -2.12 13.54
N VAL A 39 -17.68 -3.32 13.24
CA VAL A 39 -18.82 -3.57 12.34
C VAL A 39 -20.05 -4.06 13.11
N MET A 40 -21.23 -3.56 12.76
CA MET A 40 -22.49 -3.99 13.43
C MET A 40 -22.96 -5.38 12.97
N ARG A 41 -22.53 -5.82 11.79
CA ARG A 41 -22.87 -7.10 11.17
C ARG A 41 -21.65 -8.02 11.20
N ALA A 42 -21.86 -9.33 11.39
CA ALA A 42 -20.78 -10.30 11.27
C ALA A 42 -20.21 -10.30 9.84
N VAL A 43 -18.99 -9.78 9.68
CA VAL A 43 -18.27 -9.79 8.41
C VAL A 43 -17.26 -10.94 8.41
N LYS A 44 -17.17 -11.68 7.30
CA LYS A 44 -16.15 -12.72 7.17
C LYS A 44 -14.78 -12.06 7.03
N VAL A 45 -13.86 -12.39 7.93
CA VAL A 45 -12.46 -11.96 7.85
C VAL A 45 -11.60 -13.09 7.30
N VAL A 46 -10.94 -12.86 6.17
CA VAL A 46 -10.03 -13.83 5.54
C VAL A 46 -8.60 -13.33 5.65
N ALA A 47 -7.80 -14.05 6.43
CA ALA A 47 -6.38 -13.79 6.57
C ALA A 47 -5.62 -14.20 5.30
N THR A 48 -4.77 -13.30 4.81
CA THR A 48 -3.95 -13.53 3.61
C THR A 48 -2.49 -13.15 3.86
N ARG A 49 -1.62 -13.74 3.04
CA ARG A 49 -0.17 -13.49 3.03
C ARG A 49 0.22 -13.08 1.63
N GLU A 50 1.02 -12.02 1.51
CA GLU A 50 1.46 -11.49 0.20
C GLU A 50 0.30 -11.23 -0.79
N GLY A 51 -0.88 -10.87 -0.28
CA GLY A 51 -2.08 -10.60 -1.08
C GLY A 51 -2.66 -11.82 -1.81
N ARG A 52 -2.22 -13.04 -1.47
CA ARG A 52 -2.71 -14.26 -2.12
C ARG A 52 -4.08 -14.65 -1.56
N VAL A 53 -5.07 -14.65 -2.43
CA VAL A 53 -6.45 -15.08 -2.18
C VAL A 53 -7.04 -15.59 -3.50
N ASP A 54 -7.92 -16.57 -3.42
CA ASP A 54 -8.60 -17.09 -4.60
C ASP A 54 -9.55 -16.03 -5.18
N ALA A 55 -9.53 -15.85 -6.50
CA ALA A 55 -10.40 -14.89 -7.17
C ALA A 55 -11.90 -15.22 -6.96
N ALA A 56 -12.27 -16.50 -6.84
CA ALA A 56 -13.64 -16.90 -6.55
C ALA A 56 -14.10 -16.40 -5.17
N VAL A 57 -13.19 -16.31 -4.20
CA VAL A 57 -13.48 -15.74 -2.87
C VAL A 57 -13.69 -14.23 -2.96
N LEU A 58 -12.87 -13.52 -3.74
CA LEU A 58 -13.00 -12.07 -3.94
C LEU A 58 -14.27 -11.68 -4.70
N LEU A 59 -14.63 -12.44 -5.74
CA LEU A 59 -15.79 -12.16 -6.58
C LEU A 59 -17.11 -12.48 -5.88
N GLY A 60 -17.07 -13.18 -4.74
CA GLY A 60 -18.28 -13.49 -3.98
C GLY A 60 -19.32 -14.26 -4.80
N LEU A 61 -18.88 -15.15 -5.68
CA LEU A 61 -19.80 -15.93 -6.53
C LEU A 61 -20.77 -16.73 -5.63
N GLY A 62 -22.05 -16.33 -5.64
CA GLY A 62 -23.10 -16.91 -4.79
C GLY A 62 -23.25 -16.28 -3.40
N ALA A 63 -22.64 -15.12 -3.14
CA ALA A 63 -22.74 -14.41 -1.87
C ALA A 63 -24.01 -13.56 -1.72
N ALA A 64 -24.73 -13.27 -2.82
CA ALA A 64 -25.98 -12.48 -2.85
C ALA A 64 -25.89 -11.17 -2.05
N ALA A 65 -24.76 -10.46 -2.16
CA ALA A 65 -24.48 -9.24 -1.40
C ALA A 65 -25.49 -8.13 -1.69
N GLU A 66 -26.15 -8.17 -2.84
CA GLU A 66 -27.20 -7.26 -3.26
C GLU A 66 -28.47 -7.33 -2.40
N ASP A 67 -28.76 -8.47 -1.75
CA ASP A 67 -30.04 -8.72 -1.08
C ASP A 67 -30.21 -7.92 0.23
N ASP A 68 -29.13 -7.38 0.80
CA ASP A 68 -29.16 -6.63 2.06
C ASP A 68 -28.46 -5.26 1.99
N LEU A 69 -28.25 -4.72 0.79
CA LEU A 69 -27.63 -3.40 0.58
C LEU A 69 -28.34 -2.29 1.36
N ASP A 70 -29.68 -2.31 1.40
CA ASP A 70 -30.50 -1.32 2.11
C ASP A 70 -30.29 -1.33 3.64
N ALA A 71 -29.67 -2.38 4.19
CA ALA A 71 -29.35 -2.51 5.61
C ALA A 71 -27.94 -1.98 5.97
N ARG A 72 -27.24 -1.32 5.03
CA ARG A 72 -25.84 -0.88 5.18
C ARG A 72 -25.72 0.65 5.09
N PRO A 73 -26.19 1.40 6.09
CA PRO A 73 -26.06 2.84 6.09
C PRO A 73 -24.58 3.24 6.13
N SER A 74 -24.20 4.12 5.19
CA SER A 74 -22.88 4.75 5.11
C SER A 74 -22.96 6.19 5.64
N HIS A 75 -21.85 6.74 6.14
CA HIS A 75 -21.79 8.17 6.47
C HIS A 75 -22.08 9.06 5.25
N HIS A 76 -21.93 8.52 4.03
CA HIS A 76 -22.21 9.21 2.77
C HIS A 76 -23.69 9.25 2.35
N ASP A 77 -24.60 8.55 3.03
CA ASP A 77 -26.02 8.55 2.65
C ASP A 77 -26.75 9.86 3.05
N GLY A 78 -26.06 10.82 3.68
CA GLY A 78 -26.62 12.08 4.18
C GLY A 78 -25.79 13.36 4.03
N GLU A 79 -24.55 13.32 3.54
CA GLU A 79 -23.64 14.50 3.49
C GLU A 79 -23.17 14.88 2.07
N ALA A 80 -22.82 16.16 1.89
CA ALA A 80 -22.33 16.70 0.63
C ALA A 80 -20.86 16.30 0.38
N ALA A 81 -20.49 16.17 -0.90
CA ALA A 81 -19.19 15.71 -1.41
C ALA A 81 -17.98 16.09 -0.53
N HIS A 82 -17.25 15.06 -0.07
CA HIS A 82 -16.01 15.22 0.69
C HIS A 82 -14.80 15.39 -0.24
N ASP A 83 -13.86 16.23 0.18
CA ASP A 83 -12.63 16.54 -0.53
C ASP A 83 -11.61 15.40 -0.32
N HIS A 84 -11.18 14.71 -1.38
CA HIS A 84 -10.29 13.55 -1.32
C HIS A 84 -8.80 13.90 -1.44
N ASP A 85 -8.45 15.13 -1.09
CA ASP A 85 -7.27 15.78 -1.62
C ASP A 85 -6.15 15.93 -0.57
N ASP A 86 -6.09 15.09 0.46
CA ASP A 86 -5.12 15.24 1.56
C ASP A 86 -3.70 14.74 1.20
N PHE A 87 -3.55 14.02 0.08
CA PHE A 87 -2.30 13.38 -0.31
C PHE A 87 -1.73 13.95 -1.60
N ASP A 88 -0.41 13.93 -1.68
CA ASP A 88 0.34 14.33 -2.85
C ASP A 88 1.27 13.20 -3.30
N SER A 89 1.58 13.18 -4.59
CA SER A 89 2.60 12.27 -5.12
C SER A 89 3.46 12.91 -6.18
N PHE A 90 4.69 12.41 -6.28
CA PHE A 90 5.64 12.82 -7.32
C PHE A 90 6.63 11.71 -7.65
N THR A 91 7.31 11.86 -8.76
CA THR A 91 8.34 10.92 -9.21
C THR A 91 9.73 11.50 -9.04
N VAL A 92 10.66 10.69 -8.55
CA VAL A 92 12.09 10.97 -8.50
C VAL A 92 12.80 9.97 -9.41
N GLU A 93 13.59 10.48 -10.36
CA GLU A 93 14.50 9.64 -11.13
C GLU A 93 15.83 9.52 -10.39
N LEU A 94 16.42 8.34 -10.42
CA LEU A 94 17.69 8.07 -9.75
C LEU A 94 18.76 7.63 -10.75
N PRO A 95 20.04 7.93 -10.49
CA PRO A 95 21.12 7.31 -11.24
C PRO A 95 21.16 5.79 -10.97
N PRO A 96 21.85 5.02 -11.84
CA PRO A 96 22.13 3.61 -11.56
C PRO A 96 22.95 3.44 -10.28
N ILE A 97 22.51 2.54 -9.40
CA ILE A 97 23.15 2.27 -8.10
C ILE A 97 24.10 1.07 -8.20
N GLU A 98 25.07 1.00 -7.30
CA GLU A 98 25.95 -0.17 -7.14
C GLU A 98 25.40 -1.16 -6.10
N ASP A 99 24.90 -0.63 -4.98
CA ASP A 99 24.49 -1.38 -3.79
C ASP A 99 23.01 -1.15 -3.48
N ALA A 100 22.24 -2.24 -3.53
CA ALA A 100 20.82 -2.25 -3.29
C ALA A 100 20.49 -2.07 -1.80
N ASP A 101 21.29 -2.63 -0.90
CA ASP A 101 21.03 -2.55 0.55
C ASP A 101 21.27 -1.12 1.06
N ASN A 102 22.32 -0.45 0.56
CA ASN A 102 22.56 0.97 0.85
C ASN A 102 21.40 1.87 0.40
N LEU A 103 20.84 1.60 -0.80
CA LEU A 103 19.64 2.31 -1.25
C LEU A 103 18.49 2.11 -0.26
N ILE A 104 18.24 0.88 0.19
CA ILE A 104 17.13 0.59 1.11
C ILE A 104 17.29 1.34 2.43
N ASP A 105 18.49 1.38 3.00
CA ASP A 105 18.77 2.12 4.24
C ASP A 105 18.52 3.63 4.04
N ARG A 106 18.97 4.19 2.91
CA ARG A 106 18.70 5.59 2.55
C ARG A 106 17.21 5.88 2.40
N LEU A 107 16.47 4.99 1.73
CA LEU A 107 15.03 5.14 1.55
C LEU A 107 14.28 5.11 2.89
N ALA A 108 14.68 4.24 3.81
CA ALA A 108 14.09 4.16 5.14
C ALA A 108 14.33 5.46 5.94
N ASP A 109 15.55 5.98 5.90
CA ASP A 109 15.92 7.25 6.55
C ASP A 109 15.17 8.45 5.96
N VAL A 110 15.15 8.59 4.63
CA VAL A 110 14.40 9.66 3.95
C VAL A 110 12.91 9.55 4.25
N ALA A 111 12.36 8.33 4.25
CA ALA A 111 10.94 8.14 4.57
C ALA A 111 10.60 8.61 5.98
N GLN A 112 11.46 8.33 6.95
CA GLN A 112 11.27 8.75 8.33
C GLN A 112 11.46 10.26 8.51
N ARG A 113 12.45 10.87 7.85
CA ARG A 113 12.76 12.30 8.00
C ARG A 113 11.74 13.23 7.35
N HIS A 114 11.05 12.76 6.31
CA HIS A 114 10.12 13.56 5.51
C HIS A 114 8.68 13.04 5.58
N ASP A 115 8.37 12.21 6.57
CA ASP A 115 7.03 11.62 6.80
C ASP A 115 6.42 11.00 5.54
N ILE A 116 7.27 10.33 4.74
CA ILE A 116 6.82 9.70 3.50
C ILE A 116 6.00 8.45 3.86
N LEU A 117 4.74 8.45 3.42
CA LEU A 117 3.82 7.36 3.70
C LEU A 117 4.15 6.12 2.85
N ARG A 118 4.53 6.32 1.59
CA ARG A 118 4.86 5.22 0.68
C ARG A 118 5.86 5.63 -0.38
N MET A 119 6.81 4.74 -0.66
CA MET A 119 7.66 4.82 -1.85
C MET A 119 7.60 3.51 -2.62
N LYS A 120 7.56 3.58 -3.95
CA LYS A 120 7.63 2.39 -4.81
C LYS A 120 8.28 2.72 -6.14
N GLY A 121 8.96 1.76 -6.75
CA GLY A 121 9.48 1.97 -8.08
C GLY A 121 10.48 0.92 -8.52
N PHE A 122 11.14 1.21 -9.63
CA PHE A 122 12.16 0.36 -10.19
C PHE A 122 13.49 1.10 -10.21
N VAL A 123 14.57 0.41 -9.88
CA VAL A 123 15.92 0.96 -9.87
C VAL A 123 16.85 0.09 -10.71
N GLU A 124 17.71 0.74 -11.49
CA GLU A 124 18.81 0.08 -12.17
C GLU A 124 19.96 -0.16 -11.20
N VAL A 125 20.38 -1.43 -11.13
CA VAL A 125 21.61 -1.82 -10.42
C VAL A 125 22.69 -2.11 -11.45
N ARG A 126 23.86 -1.47 -11.32
CA ARG A 126 24.97 -1.62 -12.27
C ARG A 126 25.38 -3.08 -12.41
N GLY A 127 25.70 -3.47 -13.63
CA GLY A 127 26.07 -4.85 -13.97
C GLY A 127 24.92 -5.87 -13.89
N LYS A 128 23.71 -5.50 -13.45
CA LYS A 128 22.56 -6.40 -13.40
C LYS A 128 21.59 -6.14 -14.55
N PRO A 129 21.20 -7.16 -15.33
CA PRO A 129 20.23 -6.99 -16.41
C PRO A 129 18.79 -6.87 -15.92
N MET A 130 18.54 -7.13 -14.63
CA MET A 130 17.23 -7.18 -14.00
C MET A 130 16.84 -5.82 -13.40
N ARG A 131 15.55 -5.49 -13.42
CA ARG A 131 14.99 -4.36 -12.67
C ARG A 131 14.92 -4.72 -11.19
N LEU A 132 15.40 -3.84 -10.32
CA LEU A 132 15.17 -3.95 -8.88
C LEU A 132 13.83 -3.27 -8.56
N LEU A 133 12.82 -4.05 -8.20
CA LEU A 133 11.58 -3.53 -7.62
C LEU A 133 11.86 -3.13 -6.16
N VAL A 134 11.55 -1.89 -5.82
CA VAL A 134 11.60 -1.38 -4.45
C VAL A 134 10.22 -0.91 -4.05
N GLN A 135 9.80 -1.26 -2.83
CA GLN A 135 8.57 -0.75 -2.25
C GLN A 135 8.67 -0.66 -0.73
N GLY A 136 8.11 0.40 -0.16
CA GLY A 136 8.07 0.60 1.28
C GLY A 136 6.87 1.40 1.74
N VAL A 137 6.46 1.17 2.98
CA VAL A 137 5.40 1.89 3.69
C VAL A 137 5.98 2.39 5.01
N GLY A 138 5.99 3.71 5.20
CA GLY A 138 6.83 4.36 6.20
C GLY A 138 8.29 3.95 6.02
N ASN A 139 8.95 3.57 7.11
CA ASN A 139 10.35 3.14 7.10
C ASN A 139 10.59 1.66 6.74
N ARG A 140 9.54 0.88 6.45
CA ARG A 140 9.66 -0.55 6.14
C ARG A 140 9.74 -0.77 4.64
N PHE A 141 10.91 -1.14 4.15
CA PHE A 141 11.19 -1.38 2.74
C PHE A 141 11.46 -2.86 2.45
N ARG A 142 11.11 -3.28 1.23
CA ARG A 142 11.50 -4.56 0.65
C ARG A 142 11.98 -4.31 -0.78
N GLN A 143 12.92 -5.16 -1.20
CA GLN A 143 13.45 -5.16 -2.55
C GLN A 143 13.41 -6.57 -3.17
N GLN A 144 13.19 -6.66 -4.47
CA GLN A 144 13.17 -7.91 -5.21
C GLN A 144 13.55 -7.67 -6.67
N PHE A 145 14.29 -8.57 -7.29
CA PHE A 145 14.45 -8.55 -8.75
C PHE A 145 13.17 -9.05 -9.42
N ASP A 146 12.61 -8.21 -10.28
CA ASP A 146 11.37 -8.48 -11.02
C ASP A 146 11.67 -9.19 -12.35
N ARG A 147 11.72 -8.46 -13.46
CA ARG A 147 12.05 -8.96 -14.80
C ARG A 147 13.27 -8.26 -15.40
N PRO A 148 13.89 -8.81 -16.46
CA PRO A 148 14.92 -8.11 -17.22
C PRO A 148 14.42 -6.75 -17.73
N TRP A 149 15.32 -5.79 -17.87
CA TRP A 149 15.04 -4.58 -18.65
C TRP A 149 14.68 -4.97 -20.10
N PRO A 150 13.63 -4.39 -20.70
CA PRO A 150 13.29 -4.64 -22.09
C PRO A 150 14.46 -4.29 -23.03
N PRO A 151 14.75 -5.12 -24.05
CA PRO A 151 15.81 -4.83 -25.00
C PRO A 151 15.48 -3.55 -25.80
N GLY A 152 16.45 -2.65 -25.92
CA GLY A 152 16.31 -1.41 -26.70
C GLY A 152 15.64 -0.25 -25.96
N GLU A 153 15.13 -0.45 -24.75
CA GLU A 153 14.59 0.64 -23.92
C GLU A 153 15.68 1.28 -23.03
N LYS A 154 15.59 2.59 -22.84
CA LYS A 154 16.42 3.29 -21.86
C LYS A 154 16.05 2.79 -20.47
N ARG A 155 17.03 2.30 -19.73
CA ARG A 155 16.87 1.95 -18.32
C ARG A 155 16.73 3.23 -17.52
N VAL A 156 15.60 3.39 -16.84
CA VAL A 156 15.30 4.58 -16.04
C VAL A 156 14.90 4.10 -14.66
N SER A 157 15.73 4.42 -13.67
CA SER A 157 15.34 4.26 -12.27
C SER A 157 14.32 5.34 -11.94
N ARG A 158 13.16 4.96 -11.42
CA ARG A 158 12.11 5.90 -11.03
C ARG A 158 11.39 5.40 -9.79
N LEU A 159 11.32 6.25 -8.78
CA LEU A 159 10.54 6.06 -7.56
C LEU A 159 9.34 7.01 -7.59
N VAL A 160 8.18 6.51 -7.20
CA VAL A 160 6.99 7.29 -6.85
C VAL A 160 7.01 7.47 -5.34
N VAL A 161 6.96 8.72 -4.90
CA VAL A 161 6.89 9.16 -3.50
C VAL A 161 5.46 9.62 -3.24
N ILE A 162 4.87 9.15 -2.13
CA ILE A 162 3.51 9.46 -1.72
C ILE A 162 3.52 9.85 -0.24
N GLY A 163 2.92 11.00 0.07
CA GLY A 163 2.79 11.53 1.43
C GLY A 163 1.66 12.55 1.51
N GLU A 164 1.58 13.27 2.63
CA GLU A 164 0.60 14.34 2.81
C GLU A 164 0.91 15.54 1.91
N LYS A 165 -0.09 16.40 1.69
CA LYS A 165 0.13 17.68 1.00
C LYS A 165 1.21 18.52 1.68
N GLY A 166 1.98 19.25 0.88
CA GLY A 166 3.04 20.14 1.38
C GLY A 166 4.42 19.50 1.55
N MET A 167 4.61 18.25 1.08
CA MET A 167 5.94 17.63 1.01
C MET A 167 6.96 18.54 0.28
N ASP A 168 8.14 18.70 0.87
CA ASP A 168 9.26 19.37 0.22
C ASP A 168 9.88 18.44 -0.83
N ARG A 169 9.32 18.50 -2.05
CA ARG A 169 9.73 17.65 -3.18
C ARG A 169 11.20 17.82 -3.53
N ALA A 170 11.75 19.02 -3.38
CA ALA A 170 13.14 19.32 -3.73
C ALA A 170 14.10 18.73 -2.68
N ALA A 171 13.80 18.92 -1.39
CA ALA A 171 14.61 18.33 -0.32
C ALA A 171 14.56 16.79 -0.36
N ILE A 172 13.39 16.20 -0.61
CA ILE A 172 13.25 14.74 -0.74
C ILE A 172 14.04 14.23 -1.94
N ALA A 173 13.91 14.85 -3.12
CA ALA A 173 14.66 14.44 -4.30
C ALA A 173 16.19 14.52 -4.06
N ALA A 174 16.66 15.61 -3.48
CA ALA A 174 18.08 15.80 -3.16
C ALA A 174 18.60 14.79 -2.11
N ALA A 175 17.76 14.36 -1.16
CA ALA A 175 18.14 13.36 -0.17
C ALA A 175 18.17 11.92 -0.72
N LEU A 176 17.57 11.70 -1.89
CA LEU A 176 17.52 10.39 -2.55
C LEU A 176 18.68 10.17 -3.54
N GLU A 177 19.24 11.24 -4.12
CA GLU A 177 20.45 11.22 -4.97
C GLU A 177 21.72 10.86 -4.18
#